data_AF-A0A4Q6B5M6-F1
#
_entry.id   AF-A0A4Q6B5M6-F1
#
_cell.length_a   1.000
_cell.length_b   1.000
_cell.length_c   1.000
_cell.angle_alpha   90.00
_cell.angle_beta   90.00
_cell.angle_gamma   90.00
#
_symmetry.space_group_name_H-M   'P 1'
#
loop_
_entity.id
_entity.type
_entity.pdbx_description
1 polymer ?
#
loop_
_entity_poly.entity_id
_entity_poly.type
_entity_poly.pdbx_seq_one_letter_code
_entity_poly.pdbx_strand_id
1 'polypeptide(L)'
;MTAFAEVNYGSSETNAPFEGHPFQSTQPGSLFGGGPGLTGLQPSIPVTSPFVPQALRNLVPAFTGTGADTRVINWQQRFGSPAGFAERGASNDRENSRLVVGFRGDIPTLGFGSDWTWEASHVYGRSLLQSQTNGLVATDRLYYGLRVEQTPGAAAGTYRCVDAGARASGCVPINPFAPLTPAMVNYLSATAGQRGVGVLEDTTAFISGSPFELPAGPLQMVLGVERRSFAGYLDYDELINRALVTGNQIGDVSRAAVVVKEAFTEVVAPILKDKPWVNSLEFNGAFRYSKPQGDRDDYQTWSYGLNWSPIDSVRLRAMKSRAVRSPTPDDLSGVGQTFGVVNDPCT
;
A
#
# COMPACT_ATOMS: atom_id res chain seq x y z
N MET A 1 41.79 -4.57 12.07
CA MET A 1 40.68 -4.93 11.17
C MET A 1 39.81 -5.95 11.87
N THR A 2 38.50 -5.74 11.85
CA THR A 2 37.49 -6.55 12.52
C THR A 2 36.38 -6.84 11.53
N ALA A 3 36.07 -8.13 11.33
CA ALA A 3 34.90 -8.54 10.57
C ALA A 3 33.68 -8.61 11.49
N PHE A 4 32.50 -8.32 10.97
CA PHE A 4 31.24 -8.46 11.69
C PHE A 4 30.12 -8.97 10.78
N ALA A 5 29.14 -9.62 11.39
CA ALA A 5 27.93 -10.06 10.71
C ALA A 5 26.73 -10.01 11.68
N GLU A 6 25.56 -9.71 11.14
CA GLU A 6 24.30 -9.66 11.89
C GLU A 6 23.18 -10.26 11.05
N VAL A 7 22.34 -11.11 11.64
CA VAL A 7 21.17 -11.69 11.00
C VAL A 7 19.94 -11.40 11.84
N ASN A 8 18.91 -10.86 11.21
CA ASN A 8 17.60 -10.65 11.82
C ASN A 8 16.53 -11.36 10.99
N TYR A 9 15.60 -12.00 11.67
CA TYR A 9 14.40 -12.55 11.09
C TYR A 9 13.22 -12.17 11.97
N GLY A 10 12.15 -11.70 11.35
CA GLY A 10 10.89 -11.40 12.01
C GLY A 10 9.72 -11.83 11.13
N SER A 11 8.71 -12.42 11.76
CA SER A 11 7.43 -12.70 11.12
C SER A 11 6.32 -12.13 11.97
N SER A 12 5.27 -11.64 11.32
CA SER A 12 4.05 -11.19 11.95
C SER A 12 2.86 -11.67 11.15
N GLU A 13 1.93 -12.32 11.83
CA GLU A 13 0.59 -12.62 11.34
C GLU A 13 -0.39 -11.64 12.00
N THR A 14 -1.25 -11.03 11.20
CA THR A 14 -2.32 -10.16 11.69
C THR A 14 -3.64 -10.59 11.09
N ASN A 15 -4.57 -10.95 11.96
CA ASN A 15 -5.94 -11.29 11.60
C ASN A 15 -6.87 -10.17 12.08
N ALA A 16 -7.44 -9.44 11.15
CA ALA A 16 -8.37 -8.36 11.41
C ALA A 16 -9.73 -8.73 10.84
N PRO A 17 -10.69 -9.21 11.67
CA PRO A 17 -12.08 -9.19 11.26
C PRO A 17 -12.48 -7.72 11.09
N PHE A 18 -12.87 -7.33 9.89
CA PHE A 18 -13.47 -6.03 9.68
C PHE A 18 -14.90 -6.13 10.18
N GLU A 19 -15.21 -5.44 11.27
CA GLU A 19 -16.61 -5.15 11.52
C GLU A 19 -17.12 -4.35 10.31
N GLY A 20 -18.16 -4.83 9.65
CA GLY A 20 -18.75 -4.11 8.53
C GLY A 20 -19.16 -2.72 9.01
N HIS A 21 -18.35 -1.70 8.72
CA HIS A 21 -18.61 -0.34 9.17
C HIS A 21 -19.97 0.09 8.63
N PRO A 22 -20.93 0.41 9.51
CA PRO A 22 -22.13 1.10 9.11
C PRO A 22 -21.71 2.55 8.83
N PHE A 23 -21.83 3.00 7.58
CA PHE A 23 -21.89 4.42 7.24
C PHE A 23 -20.72 5.29 7.73
N GLN A 24 -19.67 5.40 6.92
CA GLN A 24 -18.87 6.63 6.89
C GLN A 24 -18.87 7.18 5.47
N SER A 25 -19.69 8.21 5.23
CA SER A 25 -19.24 9.53 4.78
C SER A 25 -20.44 10.33 4.25
N THR A 26 -20.42 11.65 4.42
CA THR A 26 -21.48 12.61 4.12
C THR A 26 -21.24 13.36 2.79
N GLN A 27 -20.59 12.76 1.78
CA GLN A 27 -20.24 13.42 0.50
C GLN A 27 -19.94 12.49 -0.71
N PRO A 28 -20.52 12.67 -1.92
CA PRO A 28 -20.89 11.71 -3.01
C PRO A 28 -19.94 10.59 -3.57
N GLY A 29 -20.54 9.47 -4.10
CA GLY A 29 -20.02 8.23 -4.75
C GLY A 29 -20.39 6.85 -4.08
N SER A 30 -19.63 5.75 -4.08
CA SER A 30 -19.90 4.44 -3.39
C SER A 30 -21.35 3.94 -3.22
N LEU A 31 -22.01 3.55 -4.31
CA LEU A 31 -23.06 2.52 -4.26
C LEU A 31 -22.73 1.40 -5.23
N PHE A 32 -23.14 0.18 -4.90
CA PHE A 32 -23.39 -0.85 -5.90
C PHE A 32 -24.52 -0.34 -6.82
N GLY A 33 -24.08 0.26 -7.92
CA GLY A 33 -24.82 1.28 -8.67
C GLY A 33 -23.88 2.42 -9.06
N GLY A 34 -22.73 2.09 -9.67
CA GLY A 34 -21.69 3.05 -10.07
C GLY A 34 -20.35 2.94 -9.33
N GLY A 35 -20.22 2.10 -8.30
CA GLY A 35 -18.96 1.72 -7.64
C GLY A 35 -18.21 0.56 -8.34
N PRO A 36 -17.01 0.16 -7.86
CA PRO A 36 -15.89 -0.45 -8.59
C PRO A 36 -16.09 -1.91 -9.06
N GLY A 37 -17.19 -2.18 -9.77
CA GLY A 37 -17.33 -3.34 -10.63
C GLY A 37 -17.09 -2.95 -12.08
N LEU A 38 -16.78 -3.93 -12.95
CA LEU A 38 -16.68 -3.70 -14.39
C LEU A 38 -17.88 -2.89 -14.89
N THR A 39 -17.62 -1.81 -15.62
CA THR A 39 -18.67 -1.02 -16.28
C THR A 39 -19.59 -1.96 -17.08
N GLY A 40 -20.87 -2.04 -16.70
CA GLY A 40 -21.85 -2.96 -17.31
C GLY A 40 -22.19 -4.20 -16.48
N LEU A 41 -21.48 -4.47 -15.38
CA LEU A 41 -21.76 -5.56 -14.42
C LEU A 41 -22.27 -5.07 -13.06
N GLN A 42 -22.93 -3.91 -13.01
CA GLN A 42 -23.52 -3.42 -11.75
C GLN A 42 -24.64 -4.36 -11.28
N PRO A 43 -24.67 -4.75 -9.99
CA PRO A 43 -25.73 -5.59 -9.46
C PRO A 43 -27.04 -4.80 -9.47
N SER A 44 -27.89 -5.17 -10.40
CA SER A 44 -29.19 -4.55 -10.67
C SER A 44 -30.17 -5.68 -10.95
N ILE A 45 -31.40 -5.55 -10.47
CA ILE A 45 -32.42 -6.58 -10.64
C ILE A 45 -33.30 -6.19 -11.85
N PRO A 46 -33.39 -6.99 -12.92
CA PRO A 46 -34.34 -6.69 -13.99
C PRO A 46 -35.77 -6.61 -13.44
N VAL A 47 -36.53 -5.59 -13.84
CA VAL A 47 -37.95 -5.46 -13.43
C VAL A 47 -38.78 -6.67 -13.88
N THR A 48 -38.34 -7.34 -14.95
CA THR A 48 -38.91 -8.57 -15.50
C THR A 48 -38.61 -9.82 -14.67
N SER A 49 -37.71 -9.75 -13.68
CA SER A 49 -37.38 -10.90 -12.84
C SER A 49 -38.63 -11.43 -12.12
N PRO A 50 -38.84 -12.76 -12.11
CA PRO A 50 -40.00 -13.37 -11.45
C PRO A 50 -40.00 -13.17 -9.94
N PHE A 51 -38.83 -12.86 -9.36
CA PHE A 51 -38.69 -12.58 -7.93
C PHE A 51 -39.12 -11.18 -7.52
N VAL A 52 -39.22 -10.23 -8.45
CA VAL A 52 -39.64 -8.87 -8.11
C VAL A 52 -41.12 -8.87 -7.68
N PRO A 53 -41.44 -8.46 -6.44
CA PRO A 53 -42.81 -8.36 -5.97
C PRO A 53 -43.65 -7.41 -6.84
N GLN A 54 -44.94 -7.72 -7.01
CA GLN A 54 -45.83 -6.88 -7.82
C GLN A 54 -45.93 -5.44 -7.30
N ALA A 55 -45.88 -5.25 -5.98
CA ALA A 55 -45.87 -3.93 -5.36
C ALA A 55 -44.69 -3.08 -5.85
N LEU A 56 -43.47 -3.65 -5.94
CA LEU A 56 -42.31 -2.93 -6.46
C LEU A 56 -42.43 -2.66 -7.96
N ARG A 57 -42.94 -3.62 -8.76
CA ARG A 57 -43.20 -3.39 -10.19
C ARG A 57 -44.15 -2.22 -10.43
N ASN A 58 -45.19 -2.08 -9.59
CA ASN A 58 -46.17 -1.01 -9.70
C ASN A 58 -45.58 0.39 -9.39
N LEU A 59 -44.44 0.48 -8.71
CA LEU A 59 -43.76 1.75 -8.42
C LEU A 59 -42.85 2.21 -9.57
N VAL A 60 -42.38 1.31 -10.44
CA VAL A 60 -41.44 1.63 -11.54
C VAL A 60 -41.95 2.75 -12.46
N PRO A 61 -43.24 2.80 -12.87
CA PRO A 61 -43.73 3.87 -13.74
C PRO A 61 -43.53 5.29 -13.18
N ALA A 62 -43.52 5.46 -11.85
CA ALA A 62 -43.33 6.76 -11.20
C ALA A 62 -41.94 7.37 -11.44
N PHE A 63 -40.98 6.57 -11.90
CA PHE A 63 -39.63 7.01 -12.25
C PHE A 63 -39.45 7.27 -13.75
N THR A 64 -40.51 7.15 -14.56
CA THR A 64 -40.45 7.46 -15.99
C THR A 64 -40.25 8.97 -16.17
N GLY A 65 -39.23 9.37 -16.95
CA GLY A 65 -38.94 10.78 -17.24
C GLY A 65 -38.05 11.49 -16.21
N THR A 66 -37.62 10.80 -15.15
CA THR A 66 -36.66 11.34 -14.15
C THR A 66 -35.19 11.14 -14.54
N GLY A 67 -34.92 10.45 -15.64
CA GLY A 67 -33.58 10.04 -16.06
C GLY A 67 -33.11 8.71 -15.46
N ALA A 68 -33.90 8.06 -14.59
CA ALA A 68 -33.61 6.73 -14.07
C ALA A 68 -33.85 5.62 -15.11
N ASP A 69 -33.05 4.55 -15.07
CA ASP A 69 -33.28 3.35 -15.90
C ASP A 69 -34.44 2.53 -15.33
N THR A 70 -35.61 2.59 -15.97
CA THR A 70 -36.82 1.89 -15.54
C THR A 70 -36.85 0.41 -15.92
N ARG A 71 -35.79 -0.12 -16.55
CA ARG A 71 -35.69 -1.56 -16.90
C ARG A 71 -35.12 -2.39 -15.76
N VAL A 72 -34.44 -1.75 -14.82
CA VAL A 72 -33.78 -2.40 -13.68
C VAL A 72 -34.11 -1.69 -12.38
N ILE A 73 -34.07 -2.43 -11.29
CA ILE A 73 -34.13 -1.92 -9.93
C ILE A 73 -32.71 -1.88 -9.40
N ASN A 74 -32.24 -0.69 -9.04
CA ASN A 74 -30.99 -0.52 -8.33
C ASN A 74 -31.13 -1.16 -6.94
N TRP A 75 -30.15 -1.97 -6.57
CA TRP A 75 -30.23 -2.79 -5.38
C TRP A 75 -28.95 -2.70 -4.56
N GLN A 76 -29.13 -2.62 -3.25
CA GLN A 76 -28.07 -2.46 -2.27
C GLN A 76 -28.38 -3.38 -1.11
N GLN A 77 -27.41 -4.20 -0.73
CA GLN A 77 -27.53 -5.09 0.40
C GLN A 77 -26.19 -5.19 1.11
N ARG A 78 -26.25 -5.22 2.44
CA ARG A 78 -25.12 -5.64 3.26
C ARG A 78 -24.99 -7.16 3.22
N PHE A 79 -23.82 -7.64 2.81
CA PHE A 79 -23.44 -9.04 2.91
C PHE A 79 -22.58 -9.21 4.17
N GLY A 80 -23.15 -9.83 5.20
CA GLY A 80 -22.50 -10.12 6.48
C GLY A 80 -23.25 -11.25 7.19
N SER A 81 -22.94 -11.51 8.47
CA SER A 81 -23.54 -12.64 9.20
C SER A 81 -25.09 -12.69 9.20
N PRO A 82 -25.84 -11.57 9.23
CA PRO A 82 -27.31 -11.64 9.14
C PRO A 82 -27.83 -12.15 7.79
N ALA A 83 -27.01 -12.09 6.74
CA ALA A 83 -27.32 -12.60 5.40
C ALA A 83 -26.70 -13.99 5.14
N GLY A 84 -26.09 -14.62 6.15
CA GLY A 84 -25.43 -15.93 6.07
C GLY A 84 -23.99 -15.91 5.58
N PHE A 85 -23.41 -14.73 5.30
CA PHE A 85 -22.02 -14.59 4.87
C PHE A 85 -21.06 -14.57 6.06
N ALA A 86 -19.83 -15.04 5.85
CA ALA A 86 -18.75 -14.77 6.79
C ALA A 86 -18.51 -13.26 6.89
N GLU A 87 -18.19 -12.77 8.10
CA GLU A 87 -17.77 -11.38 8.25
C GLU A 87 -16.53 -11.12 7.40
N ARG A 88 -16.50 -9.93 6.77
CA ARG A 88 -15.35 -9.54 5.99
C ARG A 88 -14.14 -9.43 6.92
N GLY A 89 -13.00 -9.94 6.51
CA GLY A 89 -11.78 -9.86 7.31
C GLY A 89 -10.56 -9.98 6.44
N ALA A 90 -9.41 -9.56 6.96
CA ALA A 90 -8.13 -9.78 6.31
C ALA A 90 -7.17 -10.53 7.24
N SER A 91 -6.50 -11.53 6.69
CA SER A 91 -5.25 -12.06 7.23
C SER A 91 -4.08 -11.43 6.48
N ASN A 92 -3.04 -11.03 7.21
CA ASN A 92 -1.84 -10.47 6.65
C ASN A 92 -0.62 -11.08 7.32
N ASP A 93 0.16 -11.80 6.53
CA ASP A 93 1.43 -12.39 6.90
C ASP A 93 2.56 -11.55 6.32
N ARG A 94 3.49 -11.15 7.18
CA ARG A 94 4.68 -10.41 6.80
C ARG A 94 5.91 -11.09 7.35
N GLU A 95 6.83 -11.43 6.48
CA GLU A 95 8.14 -11.96 6.85
C GLU A 95 9.21 -10.96 6.43
N ASN A 96 10.15 -10.68 7.32
CA ASN A 96 11.29 -9.82 7.06
C ASN A 96 12.57 -10.54 7.47
N SER A 97 13.52 -10.61 6.56
CA SER A 97 14.86 -11.12 6.81
C SER A 97 15.89 -10.07 6.45
N ARG A 98 16.89 -9.87 7.30
CA ARG A 98 18.00 -8.94 7.07
C ARG A 98 19.32 -9.61 7.43
N LEU A 99 20.28 -9.52 6.53
CA LEU A 99 21.67 -9.91 6.72
C LEU A 99 22.54 -8.67 6.58
N VAL A 100 23.47 -8.48 7.50
CA VAL A 100 24.55 -7.50 7.42
C VAL A 100 25.85 -8.25 7.49
N VAL A 101 26.79 -7.91 6.61
CA VAL A 101 28.17 -8.36 6.69
C VAL A 101 29.08 -7.17 6.43
N GLY A 102 30.22 -7.12 7.11
CA GLY A 102 31.14 -6.00 6.91
C GLY A 102 32.49 -6.18 7.56
N PHE A 103 33.37 -5.25 7.22
CA PHE A 103 34.69 -5.10 7.78
C PHE A 103 34.88 -3.67 8.22
N ARG A 104 35.57 -3.49 9.35
CA ARG A 104 35.95 -2.18 9.86
C ARG A 104 37.34 -2.20 10.47
N GLY A 105 37.94 -1.03 10.62
CA GLY A 105 39.19 -0.92 11.38
C GLY A 105 39.76 0.48 11.38
N ASP A 106 40.86 0.61 12.09
CA ASP A 106 41.61 1.86 12.18
C ASP A 106 42.55 2.01 10.97
N ILE A 107 42.79 3.25 10.57
CA ILE A 107 43.82 3.64 9.60
C ILE A 107 44.92 4.37 10.38
N PRO A 108 46.03 3.69 10.74
CA PRO A 108 47.03 4.25 11.64
C PRO A 108 47.67 5.55 11.14
N THR A 109 47.84 5.71 9.82
CA THR A 109 48.34 6.95 9.21
C THR A 109 47.73 7.15 7.83
N LEU A 110 47.03 8.27 7.59
CA LEU A 110 46.66 8.74 6.24
C LEU A 110 47.64 9.79 5.69
N GLY A 111 48.68 10.15 6.45
CA GLY A 111 49.61 11.23 6.13
C GLY A 111 49.12 12.62 6.53
N PHE A 112 47.89 12.74 7.05
CA PHE A 112 47.32 13.96 7.64
C PHE A 112 46.21 13.59 8.63
N GLY A 113 45.98 14.45 9.63
CA GLY A 113 44.95 14.24 10.64
C GLY A 113 45.23 13.10 11.63
N SER A 114 44.22 12.77 12.42
CA SER A 114 44.24 11.70 13.44
C SER A 114 42.96 10.88 13.44
N ASP A 115 42.98 9.77 14.19
CA ASP A 115 41.80 8.98 14.56
C ASP A 115 40.97 8.46 13.38
N TRP A 116 41.66 8.17 12.28
CA TRP A 116 41.03 7.67 11.07
C TRP A 116 40.60 6.22 11.23
N THR A 117 39.38 5.95 10.80
CA THR A 117 38.76 4.64 10.76
C THR A 117 38.10 4.45 9.39
N TRP A 118 37.84 3.19 9.04
CA TRP A 118 37.09 2.84 7.85
C TRP A 118 36.09 1.74 8.16
N GLU A 119 35.02 1.72 7.38
CA GLU A 119 34.09 0.61 7.35
C GLU A 119 33.62 0.37 5.91
N ALA A 120 33.46 -0.91 5.56
CA ALA A 120 32.77 -1.33 4.37
C ALA A 120 31.77 -2.43 4.76
N SER A 121 30.50 -2.24 4.44
CA SER A 121 29.42 -3.14 4.81
C SER A 121 28.43 -3.33 3.68
N HIS A 122 27.77 -4.48 3.71
CA HIS A 122 26.72 -4.86 2.79
C HIS A 122 25.51 -5.36 3.59
N VAL A 123 24.35 -4.82 3.26
CA VAL A 123 23.05 -5.19 3.82
C VAL A 123 22.22 -5.82 2.73
N TYR A 124 21.77 -7.05 2.97
CA TYR A 124 20.73 -7.70 2.19
C TYR A 124 19.44 -7.74 3.03
N GLY A 125 18.36 -7.19 2.51
CA GLY A 125 17.04 -7.22 3.12
C GLY A 125 16.04 -7.87 2.17
N ARG A 126 15.15 -8.70 2.71
CA ARG A 126 14.00 -9.25 1.98
C ARG A 126 12.76 -9.17 2.84
N SER A 127 11.68 -8.68 2.25
CA SER A 127 10.35 -8.62 2.84
C SER A 127 9.39 -9.42 1.97
N LEU A 128 8.59 -10.28 2.58
CA LEU A 128 7.48 -10.98 1.94
C LEU A 128 6.19 -10.51 2.59
N LEU A 129 5.19 -10.23 1.76
CA LEU A 129 3.83 -9.93 2.14
C LEU A 129 2.93 -10.99 1.52
N GLN A 130 2.05 -11.57 2.32
CA GLN A 130 0.93 -12.33 1.85
C GLN A 130 -0.30 -11.83 2.59
N SER A 131 -1.34 -11.47 1.85
CA SER A 131 -2.57 -10.93 2.41
C SER A 131 -3.75 -11.62 1.76
N GLN A 132 -4.73 -12.02 2.55
CA GLN A 132 -5.99 -12.57 2.04
C GLN A 132 -7.15 -11.83 2.68
N THR A 133 -8.13 -11.46 1.87
CA THR A 133 -9.39 -10.90 2.32
C THR A 133 -10.50 -11.93 2.13
N ASN A 134 -11.15 -12.29 3.23
CA ASN A 134 -12.30 -13.18 3.28
C ASN A 134 -13.60 -12.36 3.33
N GLY A 135 -14.73 -13.02 3.06
CA GLY A 135 -16.06 -12.39 3.09
C GLY A 135 -16.28 -11.40 1.95
N LEU A 136 -15.58 -11.60 0.83
CA LEU A 136 -15.87 -10.85 -0.40
C LEU A 136 -17.07 -11.46 -1.12
N VAL A 137 -17.70 -10.67 -1.98
CA VAL A 137 -18.79 -11.13 -2.85
C VAL A 137 -18.36 -11.02 -4.29
N ALA A 138 -18.46 -12.12 -5.03
CA ALA A 138 -18.20 -12.16 -6.48
C ALA A 138 -19.27 -11.36 -7.24
N THR A 139 -18.88 -10.22 -7.80
CA THR A 139 -19.79 -9.22 -8.38
C THR A 139 -20.38 -9.67 -9.71
N ASP A 140 -19.60 -10.41 -10.50
CA ASP A 140 -20.04 -11.06 -11.74
C ASP A 140 -21.10 -12.14 -11.46
N ARG A 141 -20.83 -13.01 -10.47
CA ARG A 141 -21.76 -14.05 -10.05
C ARG A 141 -23.06 -13.46 -9.54
N LEU A 142 -22.97 -12.37 -8.79
CA LEU A 142 -24.13 -11.61 -8.32
C LEU A 142 -24.91 -10.99 -9.48
N TYR A 143 -24.23 -10.36 -10.43
CA TYR A 143 -24.87 -9.77 -11.61
C TYR A 143 -25.68 -10.81 -12.41
N TYR A 144 -25.08 -11.96 -12.72
CA TYR A 144 -25.77 -13.02 -13.46
C TYR A 144 -26.84 -13.71 -12.62
N GLY A 145 -26.58 -13.89 -11.32
CA GLY A 145 -27.49 -14.52 -10.38
C GLY A 145 -28.78 -13.72 -10.14
N LEU A 146 -28.75 -12.39 -10.21
CA LEU A 146 -29.93 -11.53 -10.09
C LEU A 146 -30.80 -11.50 -11.37
N ARG A 147 -30.28 -11.98 -12.50
CA ARG A 147 -30.99 -12.04 -13.78
C ARG A 147 -31.60 -13.41 -13.94
N VAL A 148 -32.83 -13.54 -13.47
CA VAL A 148 -33.52 -14.82 -13.34
C VAL A 148 -34.75 -14.88 -14.24
N GLU A 149 -35.00 -16.04 -14.81
CA GLU A 149 -36.22 -16.38 -15.55
C GLU A 149 -36.81 -17.70 -15.08
N GLN A 150 -38.11 -17.90 -15.33
CA GLN A 150 -38.73 -19.23 -15.21
C GLN A 150 -38.05 -20.16 -16.22
N THR A 151 -37.66 -21.36 -15.76
CA THR A 151 -37.09 -22.37 -16.63
C THR A 151 -38.15 -22.81 -17.65
N PRO A 152 -37.93 -22.60 -18.97
CA PRO A 152 -38.88 -22.99 -20.00
C PRO A 152 -39.18 -24.49 -19.94
N GLY A 153 -40.46 -24.84 -19.94
CA GLY A 153 -40.92 -26.23 -19.87
C GLY A 153 -40.82 -26.90 -18.50
N ALA A 154 -40.28 -26.23 -17.47
CA ALA A 154 -40.28 -26.74 -16.11
C ALA A 154 -41.53 -26.32 -15.33
N ALA A 155 -41.81 -27.00 -14.22
CA ALA A 155 -42.88 -26.64 -13.31
C ALA A 155 -42.74 -25.19 -12.81
N ALA A 156 -43.87 -24.51 -12.61
CA ALA A 156 -43.91 -23.15 -12.07
C ALA A 156 -43.12 -23.06 -10.76
N GLY A 157 -42.29 -22.02 -10.62
CA GLY A 157 -41.40 -21.86 -9.47
C GLY A 157 -40.00 -22.46 -9.65
N THR A 158 -39.73 -23.10 -10.80
CA THR A 158 -38.39 -23.56 -11.16
C THR A 158 -37.66 -22.50 -11.96
N TYR A 159 -36.66 -21.87 -11.34
CA TYR A 159 -35.98 -20.71 -11.92
C TYR A 159 -34.55 -21.02 -12.36
N ARG A 160 -34.05 -20.27 -13.34
CA ARG A 160 -32.66 -20.33 -13.82
C ARG A 160 -32.13 -18.94 -14.13
N CYS A 161 -30.80 -18.78 -14.17
CA CYS A 161 -30.20 -17.54 -14.67
C CYS A 161 -30.50 -17.38 -16.16
N VAL A 162 -30.71 -16.15 -16.63
CA VAL A 162 -31.03 -15.84 -18.03
C VAL A 162 -29.85 -16.18 -18.95
N ASP A 163 -28.65 -15.75 -18.58
CA ASP A 163 -27.44 -15.93 -19.39
C ASP A 163 -27.06 -17.42 -19.53
N ALA A 164 -26.87 -17.88 -20.77
CA ALA A 164 -26.53 -19.27 -21.06
C ALA A 164 -25.09 -19.63 -20.70
N GLY A 165 -24.15 -18.69 -20.87
CA GLY A 165 -22.74 -18.88 -20.51
C GLY A 165 -22.57 -18.97 -18.99
N ALA A 166 -23.22 -18.07 -18.24
CA ALA A 166 -23.22 -18.11 -16.79
C ALA A 166 -23.83 -19.43 -16.27
N ARG A 167 -24.91 -19.91 -16.89
CA ARG A 167 -25.48 -21.24 -16.57
C ARG A 167 -24.50 -22.37 -16.81
N ALA A 168 -23.78 -22.36 -17.93
CA ALA A 168 -22.74 -23.36 -18.21
C ALA A 168 -21.60 -23.31 -17.18
N SER A 169 -21.33 -22.13 -16.61
CA SER A 169 -20.37 -21.91 -15.52
C SER A 169 -20.94 -22.14 -14.11
N GLY A 170 -22.15 -22.70 -13.98
CA GLY A 170 -22.75 -23.05 -12.68
C GLY A 170 -23.52 -21.92 -11.98
N CYS A 171 -24.10 -20.97 -12.73
CA CYS A 171 -24.87 -19.88 -12.15
C CYS A 171 -26.03 -20.34 -11.26
N VAL A 172 -26.07 -19.79 -10.04
CA VAL A 172 -27.16 -20.00 -9.08
C VAL A 172 -28.13 -18.81 -9.15
N PRO A 173 -29.43 -19.03 -9.41
CA PRO A 173 -30.44 -17.97 -9.36
C PRO A 173 -30.54 -17.37 -7.95
N ILE A 174 -30.48 -16.06 -7.84
CA ILE A 174 -30.52 -15.32 -6.57
C ILE A 174 -31.87 -14.62 -6.43
N ASN A 175 -32.57 -14.91 -5.34
CA ASN A 175 -33.74 -14.15 -4.91
C ASN A 175 -33.31 -13.16 -3.81
N PRO A 176 -33.16 -11.86 -4.12
CA PRO A 176 -32.74 -10.86 -3.13
C PRO A 176 -33.86 -10.43 -2.18
N PHE A 177 -35.10 -10.88 -2.40
CA PHE A 177 -36.27 -10.54 -1.57
C PHE A 177 -36.61 -11.61 -0.53
N ALA A 178 -35.78 -12.66 -0.42
CA ALA A 178 -35.92 -13.73 0.55
C ALA A 178 -34.56 -14.02 1.21
N PRO A 179 -34.54 -14.69 2.38
CA PRO A 179 -33.29 -15.14 2.98
C PRO A 179 -32.47 -15.99 2.00
N LEU A 180 -31.17 -15.71 1.90
CA LEU A 180 -30.26 -16.44 1.01
C LEU A 180 -30.01 -17.85 1.54
N THR A 181 -30.05 -18.83 0.64
CA THR A 181 -29.74 -20.23 0.99
C THR A 181 -28.22 -20.45 1.09
N PRO A 182 -27.74 -21.49 1.80
CA PRO A 182 -26.32 -21.81 1.84
C PRO A 182 -25.67 -21.99 0.46
N ALA A 183 -26.40 -22.55 -0.52
CA ALA A 183 -25.91 -22.68 -1.90
C ALA A 183 -25.72 -21.32 -2.59
N MET A 184 -26.63 -20.37 -2.35
CA MET A 184 -26.50 -18.99 -2.86
C MET A 184 -25.33 -18.27 -2.20
N VAL A 185 -25.17 -18.40 -0.88
CA VAL A 185 -24.03 -17.82 -0.15
C VAL A 185 -22.72 -18.38 -0.67
N ASN A 186 -22.59 -19.71 -0.81
CA ASN A 186 -21.36 -20.34 -1.30
C ASN A 186 -21.03 -19.93 -2.74
N TYR A 187 -22.04 -19.80 -3.60
CA TYR A 187 -21.87 -19.32 -4.96
C TYR A 187 -21.36 -17.87 -5.00
N LEU A 188 -21.90 -17.00 -4.15
CA LEU A 188 -21.56 -15.59 -4.11
C LEU A 188 -20.28 -15.29 -3.33
N SER A 189 -19.89 -16.13 -2.38
CA SER A 189 -18.71 -15.92 -1.53
C SER A 189 -17.42 -16.01 -2.33
N ALA A 190 -16.50 -15.10 -2.02
CA ALA A 190 -15.16 -15.08 -2.57
C ALA A 190 -14.14 -14.72 -1.49
N THR A 191 -12.92 -15.20 -1.73
CA THR A 191 -11.71 -14.77 -1.03
C THR A 191 -10.74 -14.32 -2.10
N ALA A 192 -10.09 -13.18 -1.87
CA ALA A 192 -9.07 -12.66 -2.76
C ALA A 192 -8.02 -11.90 -1.97
N GLY A 193 -6.80 -11.87 -2.48
CA GLY A 193 -5.64 -11.37 -1.77
C GLY A 193 -4.56 -10.82 -2.67
N GLN A 194 -3.39 -10.65 -2.07
CA GLN A 194 -2.20 -10.17 -2.75
C GLN A 194 -0.96 -10.84 -2.18
N ARG A 195 0.08 -10.91 -3.00
CA ARG A 195 1.40 -11.35 -2.64
C ARG A 195 2.44 -10.34 -3.10
N GLY A 196 3.34 -9.97 -2.19
CA GLY A 196 4.42 -9.03 -2.48
C GLY A 196 5.77 -9.57 -2.04
N VAL A 197 6.80 -9.20 -2.80
CA VAL A 197 8.19 -9.39 -2.36
C VAL A 197 8.95 -8.09 -2.60
N GLY A 198 9.64 -7.61 -1.57
CA GLY A 198 10.60 -6.53 -1.63
C GLY A 198 12.00 -7.05 -1.31
N VAL A 199 13.00 -6.55 -2.02
CA VAL A 199 14.42 -6.84 -1.81
C VAL A 199 15.17 -5.52 -1.76
N LEU A 200 16.00 -5.36 -0.72
CA LEU A 200 16.94 -4.27 -0.53
C LEU A 200 18.35 -4.84 -0.57
N GLU A 201 19.22 -4.23 -1.36
CA GLU A 201 20.66 -4.42 -1.26
C GLU A 201 21.29 -3.05 -1.05
N ASP A 202 22.10 -2.90 -0.02
CA ASP A 202 22.75 -1.64 0.31
C ASP A 202 24.21 -1.92 0.65
N THR A 203 25.11 -1.36 -0.17
CA THR A 203 26.55 -1.47 0.05
C THR A 203 27.10 -0.09 0.35
N THR A 204 27.66 0.08 1.53
CA THR A 204 28.23 1.35 1.97
C THR A 204 29.70 1.16 2.33
N ALA A 205 30.55 2.12 1.94
CA ALA A 205 31.92 2.19 2.39
C ALA A 205 32.28 3.64 2.73
N PHE A 206 32.93 3.85 3.86
CA PHE A 206 33.34 5.19 4.28
C PHE A 206 34.64 5.18 5.08
N ILE A 207 35.26 6.35 5.12
CA ILE A 207 36.33 6.71 6.06
C ILE A 207 35.83 7.83 6.97
N SER A 208 36.23 7.79 8.23
CA SER A 208 35.87 8.78 9.24
C SER A 208 37.08 9.11 10.10
N GLY A 209 37.29 10.38 10.43
CA GLY A 209 38.40 10.81 11.27
C GLY A 209 38.51 12.32 11.37
N SER A 210 39.67 12.79 11.82
CA SER A 210 39.90 14.20 12.10
C SER A 210 41.04 14.77 11.24
N PRO A 211 40.74 15.47 10.14
CA PRO A 211 41.76 15.93 9.19
C PRO A 211 42.65 17.05 9.76
N PHE A 212 42.13 17.85 10.71
CA PHE A 212 42.82 18.97 11.31
C PHE A 212 42.26 19.33 12.69
N GLU A 213 43.12 19.92 13.52
CA GLU A 213 42.78 20.47 14.82
C GLU A 213 42.31 21.92 14.67
N LEU A 214 41.15 22.26 15.23
CA LEU A 214 40.66 23.63 15.34
C LEU A 214 40.90 24.16 16.76
N PRO A 215 40.91 25.49 16.98
CA PRO A 215 41.13 26.05 18.32
C PRO A 215 40.15 25.57 19.40
N ALA A 216 38.97 25.06 19.00
CA ALA A 216 37.92 24.57 19.90
C ALA A 216 37.81 23.03 19.93
N GLY A 217 38.71 22.31 19.26
CA GLY A 217 38.76 20.84 19.18
C GLY A 217 38.97 20.32 17.75
N PRO A 218 39.04 19.00 17.55
CA PRO A 218 39.26 18.42 16.24
C PRO A 218 38.04 18.62 15.33
N LEU A 219 38.28 18.96 14.05
CA LEU A 219 37.23 18.80 13.02
C LEU A 219 36.98 17.30 12.87
N GLN A 220 35.73 16.85 12.90
CA GLN A 220 35.37 15.49 12.51
C GLN A 220 34.81 15.50 11.10
N MET A 221 35.21 14.52 10.29
CA MET A 221 34.67 14.34 8.95
C MET A 221 34.44 12.88 8.59
N VAL A 222 33.47 12.67 7.70
CA VAL A 222 33.20 11.40 7.03
C VAL A 222 33.22 11.63 5.52
N LEU A 223 33.81 10.69 4.78
CA LEU A 223 33.73 10.59 3.34
C LEU A 223 33.28 9.17 3.00
N GLY A 224 32.21 9.04 2.22
CA GLY A 224 31.67 7.73 1.90
C GLY A 224 31.02 7.63 0.54
N VAL A 225 30.81 6.40 0.14
CA VAL A 225 30.07 6.01 -1.06
C VAL A 225 29.05 4.94 -0.69
N GLU A 226 27.92 4.97 -1.38
CA GLU A 226 26.80 4.05 -1.18
C GLU A 226 26.30 3.56 -2.54
N ARG A 227 25.99 2.27 -2.64
CA ARG A 227 25.21 1.72 -3.74
C ARG A 227 24.03 0.99 -3.14
N ARG A 228 22.84 1.52 -3.38
CA ARG A 228 21.59 0.97 -2.88
C ARG A 228 20.70 0.56 -4.03
N SER A 229 20.11 -0.63 -3.94
CA SER A 229 19.07 -1.08 -4.86
C SER A 229 17.86 -1.59 -4.11
N PHE A 230 16.69 -1.16 -4.56
CA PHE A 230 15.42 -1.65 -4.08
C PHE A 230 14.67 -2.25 -5.26
N ALA A 231 14.16 -3.47 -5.11
CA ALA A 231 13.34 -4.12 -6.11
C ALA A 231 12.15 -4.79 -5.47
N GLY A 232 11.00 -4.78 -6.16
CA GLY A 232 9.84 -5.49 -5.66
C GLY A 232 8.70 -5.56 -6.66
N TYR A 233 7.71 -6.37 -6.30
CA TYR A 233 6.46 -6.52 -7.02
C TYR A 233 5.30 -6.70 -6.04
N LEU A 234 4.08 -6.44 -6.51
CA LEU A 234 2.83 -6.80 -5.86
C LEU A 234 1.94 -7.48 -6.90
N ASP A 235 1.47 -8.67 -6.57
CA ASP A 235 0.63 -9.52 -7.41
C ASP A 235 -0.71 -9.69 -6.70
N TYR A 236 -1.78 -9.24 -7.34
CA TYR A 236 -3.15 -9.33 -6.84
C TYR A 236 -3.88 -10.50 -7.50
N ASP A 237 -4.78 -11.15 -6.76
CA ASP A 237 -5.62 -12.18 -7.36
C ASP A 237 -6.43 -11.60 -8.54
N GLU A 238 -6.66 -12.43 -9.57
CA GLU A 238 -7.39 -12.03 -10.78
C GLU A 238 -8.76 -11.39 -10.46
N LEU A 239 -9.42 -11.86 -9.40
CA LEU A 239 -10.68 -11.32 -8.92
C LEU A 239 -10.58 -9.82 -8.58
N ILE A 240 -9.49 -9.39 -7.96
CA ILE A 240 -9.22 -7.98 -7.62
C ILE A 240 -8.81 -7.22 -8.88
N ASN A 241 -7.86 -7.75 -9.65
CA ASN A 241 -7.36 -7.15 -10.89
C ASN A 241 -8.48 -6.82 -11.90
N ARG A 242 -9.49 -7.69 -11.98
CA ARG A 242 -10.62 -7.57 -12.91
C ARG A 242 -11.89 -6.97 -12.32
N ALA A 243 -11.86 -6.50 -11.06
CA ALA A 243 -13.03 -5.94 -10.39
C ALA A 243 -14.23 -6.93 -10.28
N LEU A 244 -13.94 -8.22 -10.10
CA LEU A 244 -14.92 -9.31 -10.02
C LEU A 244 -15.33 -9.63 -8.58
N VAL A 245 -14.84 -8.88 -7.59
CA VAL A 245 -15.22 -9.02 -6.18
C VAL A 245 -15.51 -7.66 -5.55
N THR A 246 -16.22 -7.67 -4.42
CA THR A 246 -16.35 -6.49 -3.58
C THR A 246 -14.97 -5.98 -3.14
N GLY A 247 -14.72 -4.67 -3.27
CA GLY A 247 -13.43 -4.06 -2.95
C GLY A 247 -12.95 -3.14 -4.06
N ASN A 248 -11.70 -2.69 -3.96
CA ASN A 248 -11.08 -1.88 -5.00
C ASN A 248 -10.56 -2.78 -6.11
N GLN A 249 -10.71 -2.36 -7.37
CA GLN A 249 -9.86 -2.87 -8.43
C GLN A 249 -8.46 -2.30 -8.23
N ILE A 250 -7.50 -3.18 -8.07
CA ILE A 250 -6.09 -2.82 -7.93
C ILE A 250 -5.33 -3.65 -8.94
N GLY A 251 -4.51 -2.98 -9.74
CA GLY A 251 -3.64 -3.63 -10.71
C GLY A 251 -2.38 -4.18 -10.06
N ASP A 252 -1.80 -5.22 -10.66
CA ASP A 252 -0.47 -5.69 -10.29
C ASP A 252 0.57 -4.57 -10.40
N VAL A 253 1.47 -4.53 -9.43
CA VAL A 253 2.72 -3.79 -9.53
C VAL A 253 3.76 -4.75 -10.10
N SER A 254 3.99 -4.62 -11.40
CA SER A 254 5.06 -5.35 -12.10
C SER A 254 6.40 -5.15 -11.38
N ARG A 255 7.28 -6.15 -11.46
CA ARG A 255 8.59 -6.08 -10.82
C ARG A 255 9.37 -4.86 -11.32
N ALA A 256 9.57 -3.89 -10.45
CA ALA A 256 10.39 -2.72 -10.70
C ALA A 256 11.63 -2.73 -9.79
N ALA A 257 12.72 -2.16 -10.28
CA ALA A 257 13.97 -2.06 -9.56
C ALA A 257 14.55 -0.66 -9.75
N VAL A 258 14.91 -0.03 -8.63
CA VAL A 258 15.60 1.25 -8.59
C VAL A 258 16.99 1.01 -8.02
N VAL A 259 18.02 1.52 -8.68
CA VAL A 259 19.41 1.45 -8.22
C VAL A 259 19.94 2.88 -8.13
N VAL A 260 20.54 3.24 -7.01
CA VAL A 260 21.15 4.55 -6.79
C VAL A 260 22.59 4.36 -6.36
N LYS A 261 23.49 5.17 -6.93
CA LYS A 261 24.87 5.29 -6.50
C LYS A 261 25.08 6.68 -5.93
N GLU A 262 25.63 6.75 -4.73
CA GLU A 262 25.73 7.99 -3.97
C GLU A 262 27.16 8.17 -3.45
N ALA A 263 27.58 9.42 -3.37
CA ALA A 263 28.80 9.83 -2.68
C ALA A 263 28.41 10.91 -1.68
N PHE A 264 28.94 10.83 -0.46
CA PHE A 264 28.55 11.73 0.61
C PHE A 264 29.72 12.15 1.48
N THR A 265 29.53 13.29 2.14
CA THR A 265 30.43 13.80 3.15
C THR A 265 29.66 14.47 4.27
N GLU A 266 30.14 14.31 5.50
CA GLU A 266 29.63 14.98 6.67
C GLU A 266 30.79 15.57 7.45
N VAL A 267 30.57 16.74 8.06
CA VAL A 267 31.57 17.45 8.85
C VAL A 267 30.94 18.03 10.10
N VAL A 268 31.68 17.95 11.21
CA VAL A 268 31.33 18.58 12.48
C VAL A 268 32.54 19.38 12.95
N ALA A 269 32.39 20.71 12.96
CA ALA A 269 33.44 21.65 13.32
C ALA A 269 33.14 22.32 14.66
N PRO A 270 33.92 22.06 15.71
CA PRO A 270 33.88 22.89 16.91
C PRO A 270 34.45 24.28 16.58
N ILE A 271 33.63 25.32 16.71
CA ILE A 271 33.99 26.71 16.37
C ILE A 271 34.49 27.47 17.60
N LEU A 272 33.75 27.39 18.70
CA LEU A 272 34.11 28.00 19.98
C LEU A 272 33.80 27.04 21.13
N LYS A 273 34.63 27.12 22.17
CA LYS A 273 34.48 26.35 23.40
C LYS A 273 35.01 27.15 24.59
N ASP A 274 34.38 27.00 25.74
CA ASP A 274 34.80 27.56 27.03
C ASP A 274 35.04 29.09 26.99
N LYS A 275 34.12 29.84 26.37
CA LYS A 275 34.12 31.32 26.35
C LYS A 275 32.94 31.88 27.14
N PRO A 276 33.01 33.14 27.63
CA PRO A 276 31.86 33.80 28.24
C PRO A 276 30.64 33.75 27.31
N TRP A 277 29.51 33.24 27.82
CA TRP A 277 28.25 33.03 27.07
C TRP A 277 28.33 32.03 25.90
N VAL A 278 29.41 31.27 25.77
CA VAL A 278 29.59 30.23 24.76
C VAL A 278 30.33 29.05 25.39
N ASN A 279 29.59 28.18 26.05
CA ASN A 279 30.11 26.90 26.52
C ASN A 279 30.56 26.03 25.33
N SER A 280 29.72 25.92 24.29
CA SER A 280 30.10 25.33 23.01
C SER A 280 29.36 25.95 21.84
N LEU A 281 30.02 26.07 20.70
CA LEU A 281 29.43 26.41 19.42
C LEU A 281 30.01 25.49 18.36
N GLU A 282 29.16 24.70 17.72
CA GLU A 282 29.53 23.73 16.69
C GLU A 282 28.81 24.04 15.39
N PHE A 283 29.50 23.84 14.28
CA PHE A 283 28.92 23.81 12.95
C PHE A 283 28.79 22.36 12.49
N ASN A 284 27.64 22.03 11.92
CA ASN A 284 27.38 20.74 11.28
C ASN A 284 27.11 20.98 9.80
N GLY A 285 27.72 20.18 8.93
CA GLY A 285 27.51 20.22 7.49
C GLY A 285 27.43 18.82 6.91
N ALA A 286 26.53 18.59 5.96
CA ALA A 286 26.44 17.35 5.21
C ALA A 286 26.09 17.64 3.75
N PHE A 287 26.66 16.85 2.85
CA PHE A 287 26.40 16.91 1.42
C PHE A 287 26.40 15.50 0.83
N ARG A 288 25.45 15.21 -0.06
CA ARG A 288 25.36 13.94 -0.79
C ARG A 288 24.99 14.21 -2.24
N TYR A 289 25.73 13.59 -3.15
CA TYR A 289 25.46 13.53 -4.58
C TYR A 289 24.90 12.15 -4.92
N SER A 290 23.79 12.11 -5.63
CA SER A 290 23.06 10.87 -5.90
C SER A 290 22.82 10.73 -7.40
N LYS A 291 23.17 9.56 -7.94
CA LYS A 291 22.99 9.17 -9.34
C LYS A 291 22.12 7.92 -9.43
N PRO A 292 20.81 8.07 -9.65
CA PRO A 292 19.94 6.95 -9.94
C PRO A 292 20.26 6.35 -11.31
N GLN A 293 20.13 5.03 -11.43
CA GLN A 293 20.30 4.32 -12.69
C GLN A 293 18.98 4.37 -13.47
N GLY A 294 19.01 4.95 -14.67
CA GLY A 294 17.86 4.99 -15.57
C GLY A 294 17.01 6.26 -15.46
N ASP A 295 17.23 7.11 -14.45
CA ASP A 295 16.68 8.48 -14.43
C ASP A 295 17.51 9.43 -15.30
N ARG A 296 16.89 10.53 -15.71
CA ARG A 296 17.56 11.59 -16.49
C ARG A 296 18.44 12.50 -15.65
N ASP A 297 18.10 12.73 -14.39
CA ASP A 297 18.71 13.79 -13.59
C ASP A 297 19.33 13.27 -12.29
N ASP A 298 20.63 13.54 -12.14
CA ASP A 298 21.34 13.42 -10.87
C ASP A 298 20.84 14.51 -9.90
N TYR A 299 20.89 14.25 -8.59
CA TYR A 299 20.45 15.22 -7.59
C TYR A 299 21.40 15.33 -6.41
N GLN A 300 21.24 16.43 -5.66
CA GLN A 300 22.08 16.77 -4.52
C GLN A 300 21.22 17.07 -3.30
N THR A 301 21.58 16.48 -2.17
CA THR A 301 20.98 16.77 -0.87
C THR A 301 22.04 17.34 0.05
N TRP A 302 21.65 18.26 0.93
CA TRP A 302 22.58 18.90 1.85
C TRP A 302 21.88 19.39 3.10
N SER A 303 22.64 19.55 4.17
CA SER A 303 22.20 20.22 5.39
C SER A 303 23.34 20.97 6.02
N TYR A 304 23.06 22.11 6.63
CA TYR A 304 24.03 22.80 7.47
C TYR A 304 23.33 23.51 8.63
N GLY A 305 24.03 23.63 9.75
CA GLY A 305 23.46 24.22 10.95
C GLY A 305 24.46 24.51 12.04
N LEU A 306 24.00 25.24 13.05
CA LEU A 306 24.75 25.58 14.24
C LEU A 306 24.09 24.95 15.47
N ASN A 307 24.93 24.42 16.36
CA ASN A 307 24.54 23.94 17.68
C ASN A 307 25.28 24.78 18.72
N TRP A 308 24.55 25.59 19.46
CA TRP A 308 25.10 26.54 20.42
C TRP A 308 24.60 26.24 21.83
N SER A 309 25.54 26.05 22.74
CA SER A 309 25.29 25.97 24.17
C SER A 309 25.85 27.26 24.81
N PRO A 310 25.01 28.24 25.19
CA PRO A 310 25.49 29.43 25.88
C PRO A 310 26.03 29.09 27.28
N ILE A 311 25.33 28.17 27.95
CA ILE A 311 25.64 27.57 29.26
C ILE A 311 25.33 26.07 29.20
N ASP A 312 25.77 25.29 30.20
CA ASP A 312 25.58 23.83 30.23
C ASP A 312 24.12 23.37 30.16
N SER A 313 23.20 24.14 30.73
CA SER A 313 21.78 23.79 30.83
C SER A 313 20.93 24.22 29.62
N VAL A 314 21.50 25.01 28.69
CA VAL A 314 20.77 25.56 27.56
C VAL A 314 21.45 25.19 26.26
N ARG A 315 20.70 24.62 25.32
CA ARG A 315 21.17 24.30 23.98
C ARG A 315 20.18 24.80 22.93
N LEU A 316 20.70 25.54 21.97
CA LEU A 316 19.98 26.11 20.84
C LEU A 316 20.52 25.49 19.54
N ARG A 317 19.62 25.08 18.65
CA ARG A 317 19.98 24.48 17.36
C ARG A 317 19.25 25.20 16.24
N ALA A 318 19.99 25.60 15.22
CA ALA A 318 19.46 26.17 13.99
C ALA A 318 19.99 25.37 12.80
N MET A 319 19.12 24.93 11.90
CA MET A 319 19.46 24.03 10.80
C MET A 319 18.68 24.41 9.55
N LYS A 320 19.33 24.32 8.38
CA LYS A 320 18.67 24.39 7.07
C LYS A 320 19.09 23.18 6.24
N SER A 321 18.14 22.58 5.54
CA SER A 321 18.39 21.39 4.73
C SER A 321 17.61 21.39 3.42
N ARG A 322 18.11 20.61 2.46
CA ARG A 322 17.44 20.21 1.23
C ARG A 322 17.48 18.69 1.12
N ALA A 323 16.31 18.07 1.00
CA ALA A 323 16.15 16.64 0.78
C ALA A 323 15.41 16.37 -0.53
N VAL A 324 15.62 15.19 -1.10
CA VAL A 324 14.94 14.70 -2.30
C VAL A 324 14.45 13.28 -2.02
N ARG A 325 13.26 12.93 -2.52
CA ARG A 325 12.73 11.56 -2.49
C ARG A 325 12.54 11.10 -3.93
N SER A 326 13.28 10.07 -4.33
CA SER A 326 13.01 9.37 -5.59
C SER A 326 11.68 8.61 -5.51
N PRO A 327 10.95 8.47 -6.63
CA PRO A 327 9.76 7.64 -6.69
C PRO A 327 10.05 6.21 -6.22
N THR A 328 9.11 5.61 -5.53
CA THR A 328 9.13 4.20 -5.18
C THR A 328 8.54 3.37 -6.33
N PRO A 329 8.82 2.06 -6.44
CA PRO A 329 8.16 1.19 -7.41
C PRO A 329 6.63 1.28 -7.43
N ASP A 330 6.01 1.52 -6.27
CA ASP A 330 4.56 1.67 -6.13
C ASP A 330 4.03 2.95 -6.80
N ASP A 331 4.81 4.03 -6.76
CA ASP A 331 4.50 5.32 -7.40
C ASP A 331 4.48 5.23 -8.94
N LEU A 332 5.00 4.14 -9.52
CA LEU A 332 5.03 3.88 -10.96
C LEU A 332 3.87 2.96 -11.43
N SER A 333 2.96 2.58 -10.52
CA SER A 333 1.79 1.76 -10.85
C SER A 333 0.59 2.62 -11.26
N GLY A 334 -0.24 2.10 -12.19
CA GLY A 334 -1.21 2.91 -12.94
C GLY A 334 -2.68 2.69 -12.61
N VAL A 335 -3.03 1.68 -11.81
CA VAL A 335 -4.44 1.34 -11.50
C VAL A 335 -4.63 1.21 -9.99
N GLY A 336 -5.03 2.31 -9.37
CA GLY A 336 -5.54 2.35 -8.00
C GLY A 336 -6.95 2.92 -7.99
N GLN A 337 -7.86 2.28 -7.27
CA GLN A 337 -9.20 2.80 -7.05
C GLN A 337 -9.37 3.24 -5.60
N THR A 338 -10.14 4.30 -5.41
CA THR A 338 -10.64 4.74 -4.12
C THR A 338 -12.17 4.77 -4.16
N PHE A 339 -12.81 4.71 -3.00
CA PHE A 339 -14.26 4.71 -2.92
C PHE A 339 -14.80 6.13 -3.12
N GLY A 340 -15.98 6.23 -3.73
CA GLY A 340 -16.84 7.39 -3.57
C GLY A 340 -17.75 7.25 -2.32
N VAL A 341 -18.84 8.01 -2.16
CA VAL A 341 -19.80 7.95 -1.03
C VAL A 341 -21.35 8.05 -1.29
N VAL A 342 -22.16 7.17 -0.69
CA VAL A 342 -23.62 7.07 -0.86
C VAL A 342 -24.40 8.33 -0.47
N ASN A 343 -25.50 8.66 -1.17
CA ASN A 343 -26.60 9.46 -0.60
C ASN A 343 -27.80 8.56 -0.27
N ASP A 344 -28.23 8.59 0.99
CA ASP A 344 -29.48 7.98 1.44
C ASP A 344 -30.66 8.79 0.88
N PRO A 345 -31.58 8.19 0.08
CA PRO A 345 -32.76 8.90 -0.43
C PRO A 345 -33.76 9.29 0.67
N CYS A 346 -33.56 8.87 1.92
CA CYS A 346 -34.42 9.14 3.06
C CYS A 346 -33.93 10.28 3.98
N THR A 347 -32.88 11.03 3.61
CA THR A 347 -32.41 12.23 4.36
C THR A 347 -32.75 13.53 3.68
#